data_AF-A0AAJ1MIL3-F1
#
_entry.id   AF-A0AAJ1MIL3-F1
#
_cell.length_a   1.000
_cell.length_b   1.000
_cell.length_c   1.000
_cell.angle_alpha   90.00
_cell.angle_beta   90.00
_cell.angle_gamma   90.00
#
_symmetry.space_group_name_H-M   'P 1'
#
loop_
_entity.id
_entity.type
_entity.pdbx_description
1 polymer ?
#
loop_
_entity_poly.entity_id
_entity_poly.type
_entity_poly.pdbx_seq_one_letter_code
_entity_poly.pdbx_strand_id
1 'polypeptide(L)'
;THRYEWDAAGRLMAASVWQHTVENTAENTTQLQSRIALERDALGRITAEVQQLYRPGKHSNGGGGADQIEYEHRIAHSLDALGARQHSQLQGLGEIAWLTYGSGHVHGLQLNGAGLIDFERDALHREVRRSLHPPTPAAEAGADAHHPLQVQRQWDSMGRLTALGTTGLQSTEGRDHLVQPLIGQILGRRYHYDSLGQLVAIEQAGAPGQAAQLLRYGYDSAGRLRAATDSQDPQTTARWQIDPAGNRLPAPGAPGQASPQDSWAAQVHAHWRHTDFNLMGQGHLAGQRQGPVQRWEDNRIGFSEDRVWRYDPCGNRIAQMHADHSQQQ
;
A
#
# COMPACT_ATOMS: atom_id res chain seq x y z
N THR A 1 -3.98 10.96 29.47
CA THR A 1 -5.26 10.24 29.65
C THR A 1 -6.09 10.35 28.40
N HIS A 2 -6.69 9.25 27.93
CA HIS A 2 -7.58 9.25 26.76
C HIS A 2 -9.04 9.33 27.22
N ARG A 3 -9.88 10.06 26.49
CA ARG A 3 -11.34 10.12 26.74
C ARG A 3 -12.08 9.88 25.44
N TYR A 4 -13.19 9.14 25.53
CA TYR A 4 -14.04 8.77 24.40
C TYR A 4 -15.47 9.21 24.67
N GLU A 5 -16.08 9.86 23.69
CA GLU A 5 -17.47 10.31 23.72
C GLU A 5 -18.28 9.45 22.77
N TRP A 6 -19.42 8.95 23.23
CA TRP A 6 -20.31 8.07 22.48
C TRP A 6 -21.71 8.67 22.42
N ASP A 7 -22.43 8.44 21.33
CA ASP A 7 -23.85 8.78 21.26
C ASP A 7 -24.73 7.74 21.97
N ALA A 8 -26.04 8.02 22.05
CA ALA A 8 -27.02 7.13 22.68
C ALA A 8 -27.15 5.75 21.98
N ALA A 9 -26.65 5.63 20.73
CA ALA A 9 -26.61 4.37 19.98
C ALA A 9 -25.28 3.62 20.16
N GLY A 10 -24.37 4.12 21.02
CA GLY A 10 -23.07 3.49 21.27
C GLY A 10 -22.05 3.72 20.16
N ARG A 11 -22.22 4.74 19.31
CA ARG A 11 -21.28 5.08 18.23
C ARG A 11 -20.31 6.16 18.69
N LEU A 12 -19.04 6.03 18.31
CA LEU A 12 -18.01 7.00 18.68
C LEU A 12 -18.28 8.36 18.02
N MET A 13 -18.30 9.41 18.85
CA MET A 13 -18.48 10.80 18.48
C MET A 13 -17.18 11.59 18.55
N ALA A 14 -16.36 11.35 19.59
CA ALA A 14 -15.05 11.99 19.69
C ALA A 14 -14.06 11.15 20.51
N ALA A 15 -12.78 11.31 20.21
CA ALA A 15 -11.67 10.83 21.01
C ALA A 15 -10.75 12.01 21.35
N SER A 16 -10.30 12.12 22.59
CA SER A 16 -9.39 13.18 23.02
C SER A 16 -8.26 12.67 23.89
N VAL A 17 -7.10 13.33 23.78
CA VAL A 17 -5.90 13.09 24.58
C VAL A 17 -5.68 14.28 25.50
N TRP A 18 -5.54 13.99 26.78
CA TRP A 18 -5.31 14.97 27.84
C TRP A 18 -3.95 14.73 28.49
N GLN A 19 -3.18 15.78 28.68
CA GLN A 19 -1.93 15.76 29.43
C GLN A 19 -2.20 16.24 30.86
N HIS A 20 -1.59 15.56 31.83
CA HIS A 20 -1.55 16.03 33.21
C HIS A 20 -0.15 16.58 33.46
N THR A 21 -0.07 17.84 33.85
CA THR A 21 1.17 18.49 34.28
C THR A 21 1.13 18.65 35.79
N VAL A 22 2.09 18.03 36.47
CA VAL A 22 2.30 18.24 37.89
C VAL A 22 3.38 19.31 38.01
N GLU A 23 2.97 20.57 38.07
CA GLU A 23 3.89 21.61 38.54
C GLU A 23 4.03 21.53 40.05
N ASN A 24 5.20 21.89 40.57
CA ASN A 24 5.64 21.71 41.97
C ASN A 24 4.87 22.59 42.99
N THR A 25 3.68 23.06 42.62
CA THR A 25 2.79 23.97 43.35
C THR A 25 1.36 23.47 43.21
N ALA A 26 0.94 22.57 44.10
CA ALA A 26 -0.43 22.19 44.53
C ALA A 26 -1.63 22.09 43.54
N GLU A 27 -1.50 22.41 42.26
CA GLU A 27 -2.58 22.42 41.28
C GLU A 27 -2.23 21.46 40.14
N ASN A 28 -3.00 20.37 40.05
CA ASN A 28 -2.86 19.39 38.98
C ASN A 28 -3.58 19.94 37.73
N THR A 29 -2.84 20.56 36.82
CA THR A 29 -3.42 21.11 35.58
C THR A 29 -3.63 19.97 34.57
N THR A 30 -4.87 19.84 34.11
CA THR A 30 -5.23 18.88 33.06
C THR A 30 -5.50 19.65 31.78
N GLN A 31 -4.71 19.40 30.75
CA GLN A 31 -4.72 20.16 29.51
C GLN A 31 -5.15 19.26 28.34
N LEU A 32 -6.06 19.75 27.49
CA LEU A 32 -6.38 19.06 26.24
C LEU A 32 -5.21 19.23 25.26
N GLN A 33 -4.74 18.13 24.68
CA GLN A 33 -3.67 18.15 23.66
C GLN A 33 -4.24 17.99 22.25
N SER A 34 -5.10 17.00 22.07
CA SER A 34 -5.68 16.70 20.77
C SER A 34 -7.10 16.14 20.89
N ARG A 35 -7.89 16.39 19.85
CA ARG A 35 -9.26 15.89 19.72
C ARG A 35 -9.52 15.49 18.27
N ILE A 36 -10.16 14.34 18.09
CA ILE A 36 -10.80 13.95 16.83
C ILE A 36 -12.28 13.87 17.09
N ALA A 37 -13.09 14.57 16.29
CA ALA A 37 -14.55 14.54 16.33
C ALA A 37 -15.13 14.02 15.02
N LEU A 38 -16.15 13.18 15.10
CA LEU A 38 -16.84 12.57 13.97
C LEU A 38 -18.27 13.13 13.90
N GLU A 39 -18.66 13.60 12.72
CA GLU A 39 -20.03 13.99 12.44
C GLU A 39 -20.73 12.92 11.62
N ARG A 40 -22.04 12.77 11.84
CA ARG A 40 -22.86 11.76 11.19
C ARG A 40 -24.16 12.36 10.72
N ASP A 41 -24.72 11.79 9.65
CA ASP A 41 -26.09 12.08 9.26
C ASP A 41 -27.12 11.33 10.12
N ALA A 42 -28.41 11.56 9.84
CA ALA A 42 -29.52 10.91 10.54
C ALA A 42 -29.52 9.37 10.43
N LEU A 43 -28.86 8.80 9.41
CA LEU A 43 -28.70 7.36 9.23
C LEU A 43 -27.46 6.81 9.95
N GLY A 44 -26.65 7.67 10.58
CA GLY A 44 -25.46 7.29 11.32
C GLY A 44 -24.18 7.17 10.48
N ARG A 45 -24.24 7.55 9.20
CA ARG A 45 -23.10 7.49 8.28
C ARG A 45 -22.19 8.67 8.57
N ILE A 46 -20.87 8.47 8.54
CA ILE A 46 -19.89 9.53 8.84
C ILE A 46 -19.87 10.55 7.69
N THR A 47 -20.13 11.81 8.02
CA THR A 47 -20.17 12.93 7.07
C THR A 47 -19.06 13.95 7.31
N ALA A 48 -18.40 13.94 8.47
CA ALA A 48 -17.18 14.73 8.65
C ALA A 48 -16.27 14.16 9.72
N GLU A 49 -15.00 14.53 9.63
CA GLU A 49 -13.99 14.35 10.67
C GLU A 49 -13.29 15.69 10.91
N VAL A 50 -13.15 16.08 12.17
CA VAL A 50 -12.41 17.26 12.60
C VAL A 50 -11.30 16.84 13.55
N GLN A 51 -10.07 17.09 13.17
CA GLN A 51 -8.88 16.88 13.99
C GLN A 51 -8.39 18.22 14.50
N GLN A 52 -8.20 18.34 15.81
CA GLN A 52 -7.76 19.56 16.47
C GLN A 52 -6.55 19.29 17.35
N LEU A 53 -5.58 20.20 17.32
CA LEU A 53 -4.48 20.28 18.27
C LEU A 53 -4.62 21.56 19.08
N TYR A 54 -4.31 21.47 20.36
CA TYR A 54 -4.53 22.54 21.33
C TYR A 54 -3.20 22.98 21.93
N ARG A 55 -2.99 24.30 21.97
CA ARG A 55 -1.89 24.91 22.70
C ARG A 55 -2.31 25.16 24.15
N PRO A 56 -1.40 24.99 25.14
CA PRO A 56 -1.68 25.37 26.51
C PRO A 56 -2.08 26.85 26.58
N GLY A 57 -3.21 27.14 27.24
CA GLY A 57 -3.60 28.51 27.54
C GLY A 57 -2.53 29.19 28.41
N LYS A 58 -2.13 30.42 28.08
CA LYS A 58 -1.28 31.20 29.01
C LYS A 58 -2.10 31.51 30.25
N HIS A 59 -1.59 31.13 31.43
CA HIS A 59 -2.12 31.61 32.70
C HIS A 59 -1.86 33.12 32.80
N SER A 60 -2.82 33.96 32.37
CA SER A 60 -2.84 35.36 32.77
C SER A 60 -3.38 35.44 34.20
N ASN A 61 -2.68 36.18 35.08
CA ASN A 61 -3.09 36.44 36.46
C ASN A 61 -4.58 36.80 36.52
N GLY A 62 -5.41 35.87 36.99
CA GLY A 62 -6.83 36.11 37.32
C GLY A 62 -7.88 35.38 36.49
N GLY A 63 -7.53 34.54 35.51
CA GLY A 63 -8.52 33.72 34.81
C GLY A 63 -7.88 32.56 34.07
N GLY A 64 -8.32 31.33 34.35
CA GLY A 64 -7.85 30.12 33.67
C GLY A 64 -8.02 30.26 32.17
N GLY A 65 -6.91 30.37 31.44
CA GLY A 65 -6.92 30.49 30.00
C GLY A 65 -7.50 29.22 29.39
N ALA A 66 -8.56 29.35 28.60
CA ALA A 66 -9.12 28.22 27.86
C ALA A 66 -8.08 27.66 26.87
N ASP A 67 -8.07 26.34 26.70
CA ASP A 67 -7.26 25.68 25.67
C ASP A 67 -7.60 26.28 24.29
N GLN A 68 -6.60 26.79 23.60
CA GLN A 68 -6.78 27.43 22.29
C GLN A 68 -6.41 26.44 21.18
N ILE A 69 -7.26 26.35 20.16
CA ILE A 69 -6.97 25.56 18.96
C ILE A 69 -5.75 26.16 18.25
N GLU A 70 -4.69 25.38 18.15
CA GLU A 70 -3.47 25.71 17.42
C GLU A 70 -3.54 25.27 15.97
N TYR A 71 -4.16 24.12 15.74
CA TYR A 71 -4.34 23.54 14.41
C TYR A 71 -5.68 22.85 14.34
N GLU A 72 -6.36 23.00 13.21
CA GLU A 72 -7.58 22.28 12.89
C GLU A 72 -7.47 21.75 11.46
N HIS A 73 -7.84 20.49 11.27
CA HIS A 73 -8.03 19.85 9.98
C HIS A 73 -9.41 19.22 9.90
N ARG A 74 -10.22 19.68 8.96
CA ARG A 74 -11.57 19.19 8.70
C ARG A 74 -11.66 18.55 7.32
N ILE A 75 -12.27 17.37 7.31
CA ILE A 75 -12.72 16.68 6.10
C ILE A 75 -14.22 16.50 6.22
N ALA A 76 -14.99 16.89 5.19
CA ALA A 76 -16.43 16.69 5.14
C ALA A 76 -16.84 15.97 3.87
N HIS A 77 -17.95 15.24 3.91
CA HIS A 77 -18.45 14.41 2.82
C HIS A 77 -19.96 14.63 2.64
N SER A 78 -20.40 14.64 1.38
CA SER A 78 -21.80 14.44 1.03
C SER A 78 -21.99 13.03 0.49
N LEU A 79 -23.09 12.40 0.90
CA LEU A 79 -23.45 11.04 0.52
C LEU A 79 -24.80 11.06 -0.19
N ASP A 80 -24.99 10.19 -1.17
CA ASP A 80 -26.28 9.99 -1.80
C ASP A 80 -27.25 9.18 -0.90
N ALA A 81 -28.44 8.90 -1.42
CA ALA A 81 -29.45 8.12 -0.71
C ALA A 81 -29.01 6.69 -0.35
N LEU A 82 -28.09 6.09 -1.13
CA LEU A 82 -27.56 4.75 -0.90
C LEU A 82 -26.31 4.75 -0.01
N GLY A 83 -25.75 5.92 0.29
CA GLY A 83 -24.55 6.09 1.10
C GLY A 83 -23.26 6.13 0.28
N ALA A 84 -23.35 6.22 -1.05
CA ALA A 84 -22.19 6.45 -1.88
C ALA A 84 -21.76 7.92 -1.77
N ARG A 85 -20.45 8.15 -1.70
CA ARG A 85 -19.87 9.48 -1.58
C ARG A 85 -20.00 10.24 -2.89
N GLN A 86 -20.55 11.46 -2.83
CA GLN A 86 -20.69 12.36 -3.98
C GLN A 86 -19.63 13.47 -3.96
N HIS A 87 -19.41 14.11 -2.81
CA HIS A 87 -18.39 15.15 -2.67
C HIS A 87 -17.58 14.95 -1.39
N SER A 88 -16.32 15.40 -1.40
CA SER A 88 -15.47 15.55 -0.21
C SER A 88 -14.88 16.95 -0.18
N GLN A 89 -15.17 17.74 0.85
CA GLN A 89 -14.43 18.96 1.15
C GLN A 89 -13.19 18.60 1.96
N LEU A 90 -12.01 18.82 1.40
CA LEU A 90 -10.72 18.59 2.05
C LEU A 90 -10.09 19.93 2.40
N GLN A 91 -9.91 20.22 3.69
CA GLN A 91 -9.30 21.49 4.12
C GLN A 91 -7.89 21.64 3.52
N GLY A 92 -7.66 22.77 2.84
CA GLY A 92 -6.41 23.09 2.17
C GLY A 92 -6.26 22.56 0.73
N LEU A 93 -7.07 21.58 0.32
CA LEU A 93 -7.03 21.02 -1.04
C LEU A 93 -8.23 21.46 -1.90
N GLY A 94 -9.42 21.59 -1.30
CA GLY A 94 -10.66 21.95 -1.99
C GLY A 94 -11.67 20.80 -2.04
N GLU A 95 -12.61 20.88 -2.97
CA GLU A 95 -13.67 19.88 -3.14
C GLU A 95 -13.25 18.80 -4.14
N ILE A 96 -13.38 17.53 -3.75
CA ILE A 96 -13.31 16.38 -4.65
C ILE A 96 -14.73 15.90 -4.94
N ALA A 97 -15.17 15.96 -6.20
CA ALA A 97 -16.43 15.39 -6.65
C ALA A 97 -16.21 13.98 -7.23
N TRP A 98 -17.06 13.04 -6.84
CA TRP A 98 -17.07 11.65 -7.30
C TRP A 98 -18.18 11.47 -8.32
N LEU A 99 -17.81 11.34 -9.58
CA LEU A 99 -18.76 11.12 -10.67
C LEU A 99 -19.00 9.61 -10.77
N THR A 100 -20.23 9.17 -10.53
CA THR A 100 -20.63 7.76 -10.62
C THR A 100 -21.74 7.56 -11.64
N TYR A 101 -21.88 6.34 -12.16
CA TYR A 101 -23.01 5.96 -13.01
C TYR A 101 -23.58 4.59 -12.61
N GLY A 102 -24.85 4.36 -12.98
CA GLY A 102 -25.52 3.07 -12.87
C GLY A 102 -25.42 2.45 -11.47
N SER A 103 -24.75 1.30 -11.38
CA SER A 103 -24.54 0.48 -10.17
C SER A 103 -23.53 1.06 -9.15
N GLY A 104 -23.14 2.33 -9.28
CA GLY A 104 -22.18 2.98 -8.38
C GLY A 104 -20.72 2.91 -8.86
N HIS A 105 -20.50 2.64 -10.15
CA HIS A 105 -19.15 2.68 -10.72
C HIS A 105 -18.66 4.11 -10.86
N VAL A 106 -17.45 4.39 -10.38
CA VAL A 106 -16.80 5.70 -10.52
C VAL A 106 -16.40 5.95 -11.97
N HIS A 107 -17.06 6.89 -12.63
CA HIS A 107 -16.70 7.40 -13.96
C HIS A 107 -15.47 8.30 -13.91
N GLY A 108 -15.37 9.14 -12.88
CA GLY A 108 -14.29 10.11 -12.76
C GLY A 108 -14.29 10.86 -11.44
N LEU A 109 -13.22 11.62 -11.22
CA LEU A 109 -13.06 12.52 -10.09
C LEU A 109 -12.74 13.92 -10.60
N GLN A 110 -13.32 14.92 -9.95
CA GLN A 110 -13.00 16.32 -10.19
C GLN A 110 -12.42 16.95 -8.94
N LEU A 111 -11.46 17.85 -9.10
CA LEU A 111 -10.95 18.73 -8.05
C LEU A 111 -11.43 20.16 -8.35
N ASN A 112 -12.24 20.74 -7.46
CA ASN A 112 -12.83 22.08 -7.63
C ASN A 112 -13.54 22.26 -8.98
N GLY A 113 -14.21 21.21 -9.46
CA GLY A 113 -14.91 21.18 -10.75
C GLY A 113 -14.03 20.88 -11.97
N ALA A 114 -12.70 20.85 -11.85
CA ALA A 114 -11.79 20.46 -12.92
C ALA A 114 -11.57 18.93 -12.92
N GLY A 115 -11.60 18.29 -14.10
CA GLY A 115 -11.34 16.85 -14.23
C GLY A 115 -9.94 16.48 -13.73
N LEU A 116 -9.87 15.52 -12.80
CA LEU A 116 -8.63 15.01 -12.23
C LEU A 116 -8.33 13.60 -12.74
N ILE A 117 -9.33 12.73 -12.70
CA ILE A 117 -9.22 11.33 -13.14
C ILE A 117 -10.47 10.95 -13.92
N ASP A 118 -10.30 10.37 -15.10
CA ASP A 118 -11.40 9.76 -15.85
C ASP A 118 -11.16 8.27 -16.03
N PHE A 119 -12.25 7.50 -16.02
CA PHE A 119 -12.25 6.06 -16.23
C PHE A 119 -13.24 5.67 -17.33
N GLU A 120 -12.71 5.03 -18.38
CA GLU A 120 -13.51 4.34 -19.38
C GLU A 120 -13.53 2.84 -19.05
N ARG A 121 -14.69 2.22 -19.27
CA ARG A 121 -14.92 0.80 -18.99
C ARG A 121 -15.57 0.11 -20.17
N ASP A 122 -15.35 -1.19 -20.27
CA ASP A 122 -16.09 -2.04 -21.19
C ASP A 122 -17.48 -2.40 -20.65
N ALA A 123 -18.23 -3.19 -21.42
CA ALA A 123 -19.58 -3.63 -21.06
C ALA A 123 -19.65 -4.51 -19.80
N LEU A 124 -18.52 -5.04 -19.32
CA LEU A 124 -18.41 -5.80 -18.06
C LEU A 124 -17.91 -4.92 -16.91
N HIS A 125 -17.91 -3.59 -17.10
CA HIS A 125 -17.43 -2.59 -16.14
C HIS A 125 -15.95 -2.76 -15.74
N ARG A 126 -15.13 -3.37 -16.61
CA ARG A 126 -13.68 -3.45 -16.42
C ARG A 126 -13.01 -2.21 -17.00
N GLU A 127 -12.07 -1.63 -16.27
CA GLU A 127 -11.35 -0.43 -16.72
C GLU A 127 -10.53 -0.73 -17.98
N VAL A 128 -10.81 0.00 -19.07
CA VAL A 128 -10.07 -0.09 -20.34
C VAL A 128 -9.19 1.14 -20.59
N ARG A 129 -9.54 2.29 -19.99
CA ARG A 129 -8.72 3.49 -20.02
C ARG A 129 -8.86 4.25 -18.70
N ARG A 130 -7.73 4.78 -18.23
CA ARG A 130 -7.70 5.82 -17.19
C ARG A 130 -6.92 7.00 -17.68
N SER A 131 -7.51 8.19 -17.58
CA SER A 131 -6.84 9.46 -17.87
C SER A 131 -6.56 10.17 -16.56
N LEU A 132 -5.32 10.56 -16.32
CA LEU A 132 -4.89 11.35 -15.17
C LEU A 132 -4.51 12.73 -15.68
N HIS A 133 -5.26 13.72 -15.24
CA HIS A 133 -5.06 15.11 -15.63
C HIS A 133 -4.20 15.82 -14.60
N PRO A 134 -3.35 16.76 -15.02
CA PRO A 134 -2.65 17.63 -14.07
C PRO A 134 -3.69 18.44 -13.26
N PRO A 135 -3.43 18.70 -11.97
CA PRO A 135 -4.37 19.40 -11.08
C PRO A 135 -4.46 20.92 -11.36
N THR A 136 -4.00 21.39 -12.52
CA THR A 136 -4.02 22.81 -12.90
C THR A 136 -5.45 23.22 -13.27
N PRO A 137 -5.97 24.33 -12.72
CA PRO A 137 -7.28 24.84 -13.11
C PRO A 137 -7.34 25.09 -14.62
N ALA A 138 -8.47 24.79 -15.26
CA ALA A 138 -8.66 25.01 -16.70
C ALA A 138 -8.40 26.47 -17.15
N ALA A 139 -8.48 27.43 -16.22
CA ALA A 139 -8.18 28.84 -16.46
C ALA A 139 -6.66 29.15 -16.57
N GLU A 140 -5.80 28.29 -15.99
CA GLU A 140 -4.34 28.42 -16.02
C GLU A 140 -3.69 27.47 -17.03
N ALA A 141 -4.47 26.52 -17.58
CA ALA A 141 -4.07 25.67 -18.68
C ALA A 141 -3.97 26.50 -19.97
N GLY A 142 -2.81 27.13 -20.19
CA GLY A 142 -2.46 27.73 -21.48
C GLY A 142 -2.42 26.69 -22.61
N ALA A 143 -2.09 27.14 -23.82
CA ALA A 143 -1.97 26.27 -25.01
C ALA A 143 -0.94 25.12 -24.86
N ASP A 144 -0.06 25.19 -23.85
CA ASP A 144 0.93 24.17 -23.48
C ASP A 144 0.42 23.17 -22.43
N ALA A 145 -0.89 22.90 -22.39
CA ALA A 145 -1.46 21.92 -21.48
C ALA A 145 -0.80 20.54 -21.70
N HIS A 146 -0.11 20.03 -20.66
CA HIS A 146 0.44 18.68 -20.68
C HIS A 146 -0.66 17.67 -21.01
N HIS A 147 -0.40 16.80 -21.98
CA HIS A 147 -1.31 15.72 -22.32
C HIS A 147 -1.58 14.86 -21.08
N PRO A 148 -2.84 14.46 -20.82
CA PRO A 148 -3.15 13.62 -19.67
C PRO A 148 -2.37 12.32 -19.75
N LEU A 149 -1.88 11.86 -18.60
CA LEU A 149 -1.28 10.55 -18.47
C LEU A 149 -2.39 9.50 -18.65
N GLN A 150 -2.33 8.75 -19.74
CA GLN A 150 -3.32 7.72 -20.04
C GLN A 150 -2.75 6.34 -19.79
N VAL A 151 -3.50 5.50 -19.07
CA VAL A 151 -3.23 4.07 -18.90
C VAL A 151 -4.31 3.30 -19.63
N GLN A 152 -3.92 2.47 -20.59
CA GLN A 152 -4.82 1.65 -21.39
C GLN A 152 -4.67 0.18 -21.04
N ARG A 153 -5.81 -0.53 -20.96
CA ARG A 153 -5.88 -1.95 -20.62
C ARG A 153 -6.76 -2.69 -21.63
N GLN A 154 -6.34 -3.88 -21.99
CA GLN A 154 -7.13 -4.80 -22.80
C GLN A 154 -7.31 -6.10 -22.04
N TRP A 155 -8.51 -6.66 -22.13
CA TRP A 155 -8.90 -7.86 -21.41
C TRP A 155 -9.37 -8.91 -22.41
N ASP A 156 -9.13 -10.18 -22.11
CA ASP A 156 -9.80 -11.27 -22.84
C ASP A 156 -11.21 -11.52 -22.29
N SER A 157 -11.92 -12.48 -22.90
CA SER A 157 -13.26 -12.89 -22.49
C SER A 157 -13.30 -13.55 -21.11
N MET A 158 -12.16 -14.06 -20.60
CA MET A 158 -12.05 -14.65 -19.27
C MET A 158 -11.67 -13.63 -18.18
N GLY A 159 -11.48 -12.35 -18.54
CA GLY A 159 -11.13 -11.30 -17.58
C GLY A 159 -9.65 -11.17 -17.28
N ARG A 160 -8.78 -11.80 -18.08
CA ARG A 160 -7.32 -11.68 -17.93
C ARG A 160 -6.81 -10.51 -18.76
N LEU A 161 -5.85 -9.77 -18.20
CA LEU A 161 -5.24 -8.62 -18.86
C LEU A 161 -4.35 -9.11 -20.01
N THR A 162 -4.63 -8.72 -21.26
CA THR A 162 -3.84 -9.12 -22.43
C THR A 162 -2.89 -8.03 -22.90
N ALA A 163 -3.19 -6.76 -22.62
CA ALA A 163 -2.30 -5.65 -22.90
C ALA A 163 -2.41 -4.52 -21.87
N LEU A 164 -1.29 -3.84 -21.61
CA LEU A 164 -1.18 -2.67 -20.76
C LEU A 164 -0.22 -1.67 -21.40
N GLY A 165 -0.60 -0.40 -21.50
CA GLY A 165 0.28 0.64 -22.02
C GLY A 165 0.00 2.00 -21.39
N THR A 166 1.01 2.85 -21.41
CA THR A 166 0.96 4.18 -20.81
C THR A 166 1.45 5.25 -21.80
N THR A 167 0.65 6.29 -22.02
CA THR A 167 0.97 7.45 -22.86
C THR A 167 0.82 8.77 -22.07
N GLY A 168 1.30 9.90 -22.61
CA GLY A 168 1.13 11.23 -21.98
C GLY A 168 2.25 11.70 -21.06
N LEU A 169 3.25 10.85 -20.75
CA LEU A 169 4.47 11.23 -20.01
C LEU A 169 5.57 11.82 -20.91
N GLN A 170 5.26 12.22 -22.14
CA GLN A 170 6.28 12.66 -23.10
C GLN A 170 6.72 14.10 -22.79
N SER A 171 8.01 14.30 -22.48
CA SER A 171 8.58 15.64 -22.42
C SER A 171 8.68 16.22 -23.83
N THR A 172 8.13 17.42 -24.02
CA THR A 172 8.31 18.23 -25.24
C THR A 172 9.57 19.11 -25.18
N GLU A 173 10.41 18.96 -24.16
CA GLU A 173 11.66 19.72 -24.04
C GLU A 173 12.77 19.09 -24.88
N GLY A 174 12.82 19.46 -26.17
CA GLY A 174 13.91 19.09 -27.07
C GLY A 174 13.62 19.47 -28.51
N ARG A 175 14.57 20.14 -29.17
CA ARG A 175 14.51 20.54 -30.60
C ARG A 175 14.47 19.35 -31.56
N ASP A 176 14.73 18.14 -31.06
CA ASP A 176 14.50 16.87 -31.74
C ASP A 176 13.41 16.13 -30.99
N HIS A 177 12.34 15.72 -31.69
CA HIS A 177 11.18 14.97 -31.19
C HIS A 177 11.53 13.55 -30.71
N LEU A 178 12.52 13.41 -29.83
CA LEU A 178 12.93 12.14 -29.26
C LEU A 178 12.09 11.88 -28.01
N VAL A 179 11.07 11.05 -28.20
CA VAL A 179 10.24 10.48 -27.12
C VAL A 179 11.16 9.67 -26.20
N GLN A 180 11.60 10.27 -25.09
CA GLN A 180 12.30 9.52 -24.05
C GLN A 180 11.26 8.88 -23.13
N PRO A 181 11.26 7.55 -22.98
CA PRO A 181 10.43 6.93 -21.97
C PRO A 181 10.90 7.37 -20.59
N LEU A 182 10.01 7.94 -19.79
CA LEU A 182 10.30 8.27 -18.40
C LEU A 182 10.59 6.98 -17.60
N ILE A 183 11.39 7.10 -16.54
CA ILE A 183 11.64 6.00 -15.59
C ILE A 183 10.29 5.49 -15.09
N GLY A 184 10.01 4.21 -15.33
CA GLY A 184 8.75 3.55 -14.94
C GLY A 184 7.62 3.60 -15.98
N GLN A 185 7.82 4.23 -17.16
CA GLN A 185 6.82 4.17 -18.23
C GLN A 185 6.72 2.75 -18.81
N ILE A 186 5.52 2.18 -18.76
CA ILE A 186 5.19 0.96 -19.50
C ILE A 186 4.77 1.38 -20.91
N LEU A 187 5.72 1.42 -21.85
CA LEU A 187 5.46 1.74 -23.25
C LEU A 187 4.39 0.81 -23.86
N GLY A 188 4.50 -0.47 -23.52
CA GLY A 188 3.52 -1.49 -23.88
C GLY A 188 3.94 -2.82 -23.29
N ARG A 189 2.99 -3.52 -22.68
CA ARG A 189 3.12 -4.90 -22.23
C ARG A 189 2.02 -5.73 -22.86
N ARG A 190 2.37 -6.91 -23.36
CA ARG A 190 1.43 -7.93 -23.80
C ARG A 190 1.61 -9.18 -22.95
N TYR A 191 0.49 -9.73 -22.49
CA TYR A 191 0.48 -10.88 -21.62
C TYR A 191 -0.08 -12.07 -22.39
N HIS A 192 0.62 -13.19 -22.31
CA HIS A 192 0.26 -14.40 -23.02
C HIS A 192 -0.04 -15.49 -22.01
N TYR A 193 -1.19 -16.11 -22.17
CA TYR A 193 -1.63 -17.18 -21.29
C TYR A 193 -1.82 -18.46 -22.06
N ASP A 194 -1.57 -19.59 -21.40
CA ASP A 194 -1.96 -20.89 -21.94
C ASP A 194 -3.46 -21.17 -21.75
N SER A 195 -3.89 -22.35 -22.18
CA SER A 195 -5.27 -22.83 -22.04
C SER A 195 -5.69 -23.11 -20.60
N LEU A 196 -4.75 -23.28 -19.67
CA LEU A 196 -5.00 -23.49 -18.25
C LEU A 196 -5.13 -22.19 -17.46
N GLY A 197 -4.86 -21.03 -18.07
CA GLY A 197 -4.91 -19.76 -17.37
C GLY A 197 -3.55 -19.20 -16.95
N GLN A 198 -2.47 -19.93 -17.17
CA GLN A 198 -1.14 -19.60 -16.64
C GLN A 198 -0.45 -18.57 -17.53
N LEU A 199 0.24 -17.61 -16.92
CA LEU A 199 0.97 -16.57 -17.65
C LEU A 199 2.27 -17.15 -18.20
N VAL A 200 2.31 -17.47 -19.49
CA VAL A 200 3.47 -18.10 -20.13
C VAL A 200 4.46 -17.12 -20.75
N ALA A 201 4.03 -15.89 -21.03
CA ALA A 201 4.94 -14.85 -21.46
C ALA A 201 4.47 -13.41 -21.17
N ILE A 202 5.43 -12.51 -21.02
CA ILE A 202 5.24 -11.06 -21.06
C ILE A 202 6.15 -10.49 -22.15
N GLU A 203 5.58 -9.89 -23.18
CA GLU A 203 6.29 -9.06 -24.14
C GLU A 203 6.27 -7.61 -23.65
N GLN A 204 7.43 -6.99 -23.49
CA GLN A 204 7.58 -5.59 -23.13
C GLN A 204 8.16 -4.83 -24.32
N ALA A 205 7.47 -3.79 -24.77
CA ALA A 205 7.96 -2.92 -25.82
C ALA A 205 9.25 -2.22 -25.36
N GLY A 206 10.27 -2.29 -26.21
CA GLY A 206 11.51 -1.53 -26.01
C GLY A 206 11.29 -0.03 -26.27
N ALA A 207 12.24 0.79 -25.83
CA ALA A 207 12.31 2.19 -26.27
C ALA A 207 12.44 2.27 -27.82
N PRO A 208 12.11 3.40 -28.45
CA PRO A 208 12.32 3.58 -29.89
C PRO A 208 13.74 3.16 -30.31
N GLY A 209 13.84 2.23 -31.26
CA GLY A 209 15.12 1.67 -31.73
C GLY A 209 15.68 0.49 -30.92
N GLN A 210 15.03 0.09 -29.82
CA GLN A 210 15.38 -1.11 -29.05
C GLN A 210 14.42 -2.26 -29.35
N ALA A 211 14.94 -3.48 -29.35
CA ALA A 211 14.12 -4.68 -29.47
C ALA A 211 13.22 -4.85 -28.24
N ALA A 212 12.03 -5.41 -28.45
CA ALA A 212 11.14 -5.80 -27.36
C ALA A 212 11.81 -6.86 -26.46
N GLN A 213 11.60 -6.76 -25.16
CA GLN A 213 12.00 -7.78 -24.19
C GLN A 213 10.89 -8.81 -24.06
N LEU A 214 11.24 -10.09 -24.08
CA LEU A 214 10.32 -11.20 -23.93
C LEU A 214 10.71 -12.05 -22.73
N LEU A 215 9.86 -12.01 -21.70
CA LEU A 215 9.96 -12.87 -20.52
C LEU A 215 9.08 -14.10 -20.75
N ARG A 216 9.64 -15.30 -20.67
CA ARG A 216 8.90 -16.57 -20.80
C ARG A 216 8.91 -17.33 -19.48
N TYR A 217 7.79 -17.98 -19.18
CA TYR A 217 7.59 -18.73 -17.96
C TYR A 217 7.20 -20.18 -18.28
N GLY A 218 7.71 -21.12 -17.47
CA GLY A 218 7.38 -22.53 -17.56
C GLY A 218 6.86 -23.06 -16.24
N TYR A 219 5.83 -23.90 -16.30
CA TYR A 219 5.16 -24.48 -15.14
C TYR A 219 5.26 -26.00 -15.14
N ASP A 220 5.12 -26.63 -13.97
CA ASP A 220 4.87 -28.07 -13.88
C ASP A 220 3.37 -28.40 -13.97
N SER A 221 3.04 -29.69 -13.94
CA SER A 221 1.65 -30.17 -14.02
C SER A 221 0.78 -29.76 -12.82
N ALA A 222 1.38 -29.33 -11.71
CA ALA A 222 0.67 -28.77 -10.57
C ALA A 222 0.50 -27.24 -10.67
N GLY A 223 0.96 -26.62 -11.77
CA GLY A 223 0.86 -25.18 -12.00
C GLY A 223 1.90 -24.35 -11.25
N ARG A 224 3.00 -24.96 -10.79
CA ARG A 224 4.07 -24.27 -10.06
C ARG A 224 5.13 -23.77 -11.04
N LEU A 225 5.58 -22.53 -10.87
CA LEU A 225 6.60 -21.92 -11.72
C LEU A 225 7.95 -22.63 -11.57
N ARG A 226 8.49 -23.16 -12.67
CA ARG A 226 9.72 -23.96 -12.72
C ARG A 226 10.82 -23.35 -13.58
N ALA A 227 10.48 -22.44 -14.47
CA ALA A 227 11.46 -21.75 -15.29
C ALA A 227 11.04 -20.32 -15.61
N ALA A 228 12.02 -19.43 -15.71
CA ALA A 228 11.87 -18.12 -16.33
C ALA A 228 13.07 -17.83 -17.23
N THR A 229 12.80 -17.34 -18.44
CA THR A 229 13.82 -16.94 -19.42
C THR A 229 13.58 -15.51 -19.83
N ASP A 230 14.63 -14.70 -19.80
CA ASP A 230 14.63 -13.34 -20.33
C ASP A 230 15.29 -13.32 -21.70
N SER A 231 14.65 -12.75 -22.72
CA SER A 231 15.23 -12.66 -24.06
C SER A 231 16.44 -11.71 -24.14
N GLN A 232 16.61 -10.80 -23.17
CA GLN A 232 17.78 -9.93 -23.10
C GLN A 232 19.01 -10.67 -22.56
N ASP A 233 18.80 -11.75 -21.80
CA ASP A 233 19.85 -12.68 -21.40
C ASP A 233 19.38 -14.14 -21.55
N PRO A 234 19.28 -14.65 -22.79
CA PRO A 234 18.76 -15.99 -23.03
C PRO A 234 19.63 -17.10 -22.41
N GLN A 235 20.91 -16.78 -22.15
CA GLN A 235 21.88 -17.73 -21.58
C GLN A 235 21.61 -17.98 -20.09
N THR A 236 20.91 -17.07 -19.41
CA THR A 236 20.56 -17.19 -17.99
C THR A 236 19.08 -17.54 -17.79
N THR A 237 18.69 -18.73 -18.24
CA THR A 237 17.38 -19.27 -17.85
C THR A 237 17.40 -19.70 -16.38
N ALA A 238 16.64 -19.00 -15.53
CA ALA A 238 16.43 -19.42 -14.16
C ALA A 238 15.57 -20.69 -14.14
N ARG A 239 16.05 -21.74 -13.49
CA ARG A 239 15.32 -23.00 -13.29
C ARG A 239 15.22 -23.32 -11.81
N TRP A 240 14.04 -23.78 -11.40
CA TRP A 240 13.74 -24.07 -10.01
C TRP A 240 13.29 -25.51 -9.86
N GLN A 241 13.99 -26.23 -8.98
CA GLN A 241 13.54 -27.55 -8.55
C GLN A 241 12.62 -27.37 -7.35
N ILE A 242 11.54 -28.14 -7.33
CA ILE A 242 10.51 -28.06 -6.30
C ILE A 242 10.20 -29.48 -5.85
N ASP A 243 10.18 -29.71 -4.54
CA ASP A 243 9.81 -31.00 -3.97
C ASP A 243 8.29 -31.28 -4.08
N PRO A 244 7.79 -32.47 -3.72
CA PRO A 244 6.35 -32.76 -3.72
C PRO A 244 5.52 -31.89 -2.76
N ALA A 245 6.13 -31.34 -1.71
CA ALA A 245 5.46 -30.48 -0.74
C ALA A 245 5.35 -29.02 -1.21
N GLY A 246 6.02 -28.65 -2.32
CA GLY A 246 6.00 -27.29 -2.87
C GLY A 246 7.19 -26.42 -2.46
N ASN A 247 8.19 -26.97 -1.75
CA ASN A 247 9.36 -26.22 -1.35
C ASN A 247 10.35 -26.09 -2.52
N ARG A 248 10.83 -24.86 -2.75
CA ARG A 248 11.89 -24.59 -3.72
C ARG A 248 13.21 -25.14 -3.19
N LEU A 249 13.84 -26.04 -3.95
CA LEU A 249 15.16 -26.56 -3.66
C LEU A 249 16.25 -25.56 -4.10
N PRO A 250 17.38 -25.49 -3.37
CA PRO A 250 18.49 -24.62 -3.75
C PRO A 250 19.05 -24.99 -5.13
N ALA A 251 19.63 -23.99 -5.81
CA ALA A 251 20.27 -24.24 -7.10
C ALA A 251 21.47 -25.20 -6.93
N PRO A 252 21.72 -26.11 -7.88
CA PRO A 252 22.93 -26.94 -7.87
C PRO A 252 24.18 -26.06 -7.84
N GLY A 253 25.05 -26.24 -6.85
CA GLY A 253 26.28 -25.47 -6.67
C GLY A 253 26.15 -24.14 -5.93
N ALA A 254 24.99 -23.81 -5.36
CA ALA A 254 24.84 -22.60 -4.53
C ALA A 254 25.76 -22.67 -3.29
N PRO A 255 26.44 -21.57 -2.90
CA PRO A 255 27.24 -21.54 -1.68
C PRO A 255 26.33 -21.85 -0.48
N GLY A 256 26.69 -22.88 0.29
CA GLY A 256 25.83 -23.50 1.29
C GLY A 256 25.31 -24.90 0.93
N GLN A 257 25.70 -25.47 -0.23
CA GLN A 257 25.68 -26.92 -0.44
C GLN A 257 26.64 -27.59 0.55
N ALA A 258 26.16 -27.80 1.76
CA ALA A 258 26.72 -28.79 2.64
C ALA A 258 26.61 -30.15 1.94
N SER A 259 27.61 -31.02 2.14
CA SER A 259 27.56 -32.43 1.71
C SER A 259 26.19 -33.05 2.03
N PRO A 260 25.72 -34.10 1.32
CA PRO A 260 24.40 -34.70 1.55
C PRO A 260 24.10 -35.06 3.02
N GLN A 261 25.14 -35.24 3.84
CA GLN A 261 25.08 -35.48 5.28
C GLN A 261 24.82 -34.23 6.14
N ASP A 262 25.03 -33.02 5.62
CA ASP A 262 25.01 -31.75 6.37
C ASP A 262 23.96 -30.75 5.85
N SER A 263 23.14 -31.10 4.85
CA SER A 263 22.13 -30.15 4.37
C SER A 263 21.04 -29.97 5.43
N TRP A 264 20.71 -28.72 5.77
CA TRP A 264 19.62 -28.38 6.69
C TRP A 264 18.33 -29.13 6.33
N ALA A 265 18.05 -29.28 5.04
CA ALA A 265 16.92 -30.05 4.53
C ALA A 265 16.95 -31.54 4.96
N ALA A 266 18.12 -32.19 4.99
CA ALA A 266 18.25 -33.56 5.48
C ALA A 266 18.03 -33.66 7.00
N GLN A 267 18.52 -32.69 7.78
CA GLN A 267 18.26 -32.62 9.23
C GLN A 267 16.77 -32.40 9.51
N VAL A 268 16.12 -31.48 8.80
CA VAL A 268 14.68 -31.25 8.86
C VAL A 268 13.92 -32.53 8.50
N HIS A 269 14.27 -33.20 7.41
CA HIS A 269 13.61 -34.44 7.01
C HIS A 269 13.81 -35.59 8.02
N ALA A 270 14.96 -35.68 8.68
CA ALA A 270 15.19 -36.68 9.71
C ALA A 270 14.37 -36.40 10.99
N HIS A 271 14.09 -35.13 11.29
CA HIS A 271 13.55 -34.71 12.58
C HIS A 271 12.17 -34.04 12.54
N TRP A 272 11.53 -33.85 11.38
CA TRP A 272 10.25 -33.13 11.28
C TRP A 272 9.08 -33.77 12.06
N ARG A 273 9.20 -35.07 12.40
CA ARG A 273 8.22 -35.77 13.25
C ARG A 273 8.43 -35.52 14.74
N HIS A 274 9.57 -34.96 15.12
CA HIS A 274 9.89 -34.60 16.50
C HIS A 274 9.28 -33.21 16.78
N THR A 275 8.33 -33.16 17.71
CA THR A 275 7.63 -31.92 18.10
C THR A 275 8.54 -30.85 18.71
N ASP A 276 9.72 -31.25 19.18
CA ASP A 276 10.76 -30.41 19.78
C ASP A 276 11.87 -30.01 18.80
N PHE A 277 11.80 -30.43 17.54
CA PHE A 277 12.79 -30.06 16.54
C PHE A 277 12.70 -28.57 16.17
N ASN A 278 13.82 -27.87 16.31
CA ASN A 278 13.94 -26.45 15.98
C ASN A 278 14.05 -26.24 14.46
N LEU A 279 12.91 -26.23 13.76
CA LEU A 279 12.80 -26.03 12.32
C LEU A 279 13.39 -24.69 11.82
N MET A 280 13.62 -23.73 12.71
CA MET A 280 14.16 -22.42 12.36
C MET A 280 15.68 -22.35 12.43
N GLY A 281 16.36 -23.38 12.94
CA GLY A 281 17.83 -23.41 13.05
C GLY A 281 18.41 -22.27 13.89
N GLN A 282 17.57 -21.55 14.64
CA GLN A 282 17.98 -20.41 15.43
C GLN A 282 18.84 -20.91 16.59
N GLY A 283 20.12 -20.55 16.58
CA GLY A 283 20.97 -20.63 17.76
C GLY A 283 20.32 -19.76 18.84
N HIS A 284 19.76 -20.42 19.86
CA HIS A 284 19.22 -19.86 21.08
C HIS A 284 18.98 -18.34 21.06
N LEU A 285 17.71 -17.93 20.97
CA LEU A 285 17.29 -16.71 21.67
C LEU A 285 17.85 -16.83 23.09
N ALA A 286 18.85 -16.01 23.37
CA ALA A 286 19.65 -16.08 24.57
C ALA A 286 18.74 -15.90 25.79
N GLY A 287 18.55 -16.98 26.54
CA GLY A 287 17.76 -17.01 27.77
C GLY A 287 16.41 -17.70 27.58
N GLN A 288 16.30 -18.89 28.16
CA GLN A 288 15.09 -19.72 28.30
C GLN A 288 14.71 -20.59 27.09
N ARG A 289 15.11 -21.86 27.14
CA ARG A 289 14.20 -23.00 27.42
C ARG A 289 14.96 -24.31 27.23
N GLN A 290 15.19 -25.05 28.32
CA GLN A 290 15.38 -26.50 28.26
C GLN A 290 14.01 -27.14 28.48
N GLY A 291 13.49 -27.85 27.47
CA GLY A 291 12.20 -28.54 27.53
C GLY A 291 11.46 -28.54 26.19
N PRO A 292 10.47 -29.43 26.01
CA PRO A 292 9.67 -29.50 24.78
C PRO A 292 8.97 -28.16 24.52
N VAL A 293 9.10 -27.64 23.30
CA VAL A 293 8.46 -26.38 22.88
C VAL A 293 6.95 -26.59 22.82
N GLN A 294 6.22 -26.22 23.87
CA GLN A 294 4.76 -26.35 23.90
C GLN A 294 4.03 -25.32 23.03
N ARG A 295 4.64 -24.14 22.80
CA ARG A 295 4.14 -23.10 21.91
C ARG A 295 5.26 -22.15 21.51
N TRP A 296 5.24 -21.70 20.27
CA TRP A 296 6.03 -20.57 19.79
C TRP A 296 5.27 -19.29 20.12
N GLU A 297 5.83 -18.49 21.02
CA GLU A 297 5.25 -17.19 21.37
C GLU A 297 5.71 -16.21 20.29
N ASP A 298 4.78 -15.84 19.40
CA ASP A 298 4.92 -14.77 18.42
C ASP A 298 6.00 -15.00 17.32
N ASN A 299 5.58 -15.51 16.15
CA ASN A 299 6.44 -15.72 14.96
C ASN A 299 6.77 -14.41 14.20
N ARG A 300 6.75 -13.26 14.89
CA ARG A 300 6.99 -11.95 14.28
C ARG A 300 8.46 -11.57 14.38
N ILE A 301 8.98 -10.98 13.30
CA ILE A 301 10.33 -10.44 13.30
C ILE A 301 10.30 -9.12 14.06
N GLY A 302 10.77 -9.12 15.31
CA GLY A 302 10.80 -7.95 16.19
C GLY A 302 11.98 -7.01 15.94
N PHE A 303 13.11 -7.53 15.45
CA PHE A 303 14.33 -6.74 15.21
C PHE A 303 15.27 -7.41 14.20
N SER A 304 16.15 -6.60 13.59
CA SER A 304 17.37 -6.97 12.86
C SER A 304 18.55 -6.19 13.46
N GLU A 305 19.75 -6.33 12.89
CA GLU A 305 20.92 -5.54 13.31
C GLU A 305 20.69 -4.02 13.20
N ASP A 306 19.93 -3.59 12.21
CA ASP A 306 19.74 -2.18 11.87
C ASP A 306 18.36 -1.64 12.24
N ARG A 307 17.37 -2.50 12.53
CA ARG A 307 15.96 -2.09 12.66
C ARG A 307 15.21 -2.80 13.76
N VAL A 308 14.19 -2.13 14.27
CA VAL A 308 13.20 -2.66 15.21
C VAL A 308 11.80 -2.47 14.61
N TRP A 309 10.96 -3.49 14.72
CA TRP A 309 9.58 -3.47 14.22
C TRP A 309 8.57 -3.69 15.33
N ARG A 310 7.43 -3.02 15.22
CA ARG A 310 6.28 -3.21 16.13
C ARG A 310 5.05 -3.57 15.33
N TYR A 311 4.18 -4.36 15.96
CA TYR A 311 2.97 -4.89 15.34
C TYR A 311 1.75 -4.62 16.23
N ASP A 312 0.59 -4.48 15.60
CA ASP A 312 -0.70 -4.52 16.30
C ASP A 312 -1.05 -5.97 16.70
N PRO A 313 -2.12 -6.19 17.49
CA PRO A 313 -2.56 -7.53 17.86
C PRO A 313 -2.91 -8.44 16.66
N CYS A 314 -3.32 -7.86 15.53
CA CYS A 314 -3.66 -8.58 14.30
C CYS A 314 -2.41 -8.99 13.49
N GLY A 315 -1.22 -8.53 13.88
CA GLY A 315 0.04 -8.81 13.20
C GLY A 315 0.39 -7.83 12.07
N ASN A 316 -0.32 -6.71 11.95
CA ASN A 316 0.07 -5.66 11.02
C ASN A 316 1.21 -4.84 11.62
N ARG A 317 2.23 -4.54 10.81
CA ARG A 317 3.35 -3.69 11.24
C ARG A 317 2.87 -2.26 11.42
N ILE A 318 3.03 -1.71 12.62
CA ILE A 318 2.63 -0.33 12.98
C ILE A 318 3.81 0.62 13.13
N ALA A 319 5.03 0.10 13.25
CA ALA A 319 6.23 0.93 13.29
C ALA A 319 7.46 0.20 12.75
N GLN A 320 8.39 0.98 12.21
CA GLN A 320 9.77 0.60 11.95
C GLN A 320 10.66 1.71 12.48
N MET A 321 11.69 1.33 13.23
CA MET A 321 12.69 2.24 13.79
C MET A 321 14.07 1.74 13.42
N HIS A 322 15.04 2.63 13.24
CA HIS A 322 16.43 2.20 13.26
C HIS A 322 16.84 1.83 14.70
N ALA A 323 17.80 0.91 14.81
CA ALA A 323 18.34 0.47 16.09
C ALA A 323 19.00 1.61 16.90
N ASP A 324 19.31 2.74 16.25
CA ASP A 324 19.81 3.99 16.86
C ASP A 324 18.72 4.96 17.37
N HIS A 325 17.46 4.49 17.44
CA HIS A 325 16.27 5.26 17.83
C HIS A 325 15.89 6.42 16.89
N SER A 326 16.48 6.53 15.69
CA SER A 326 15.93 7.43 14.67
C SER A 326 14.66 6.82 14.07
N GLN A 327 13.51 7.47 14.33
CA GLN A 327 12.28 7.19 13.59
C GLN A 327 12.42 7.76 12.18
N GLN A 328 12.20 6.95 11.15
CA GLN A 328 11.86 7.50 9.84
C GLN A 328 10.47 8.11 9.95
N GLN A 329 10.40 9.44 9.78
CA GLN A 329 9.16 10.18 9.52
C GLN A 329 8.53 9.73 8.20
#